data_AF-A0A367IQR0-F1
#
_entry.id   AF-A0A367IQR0-F1
#
_cell.length_a   1.000
_cell.length_b   1.000
_cell.length_c   1.000
_cell.angle_alpha   90.00
_cell.angle_beta   90.00
_cell.angle_gamma   90.00
#
_symmetry.space_group_name_H-M   'P 1'
#
loop_
_entity.id
_entity.type
_entity.pdbx_description
1 polymer ?
#
loop_
_entity_poly.entity_id
_entity_poly.type
_entity_poly.pdbx_seq_one_letter_code
_entity_poly.pdbx_strand_id
1 'polypeptide(L)'
;MVEGGCPSTIDDMKNSVDLVNAEIMKGNNVLVHCRGGVGRAGLFACCWLLENLLCHTAERAISVVREQRSPKAIETLRQADYIIQYSKAAKQRYGLRYSNLFTKPNLVEEENGYSTPSIRAIAKLEYDIMTA
;
A
#
# COMPACT_ATOMS: atom_id res chain seq x y z
N MET A 1 -5.26 -17.92 -11.59
CA MET A 1 -5.07 -16.63 -10.86
C MET A 1 -4.51 -16.97 -9.48
N VAL A 2 -3.32 -16.49 -9.12
CA VAL A 2 -2.69 -16.83 -7.83
C VAL A 2 -3.30 -15.96 -6.73
N GLU A 3 -3.81 -16.57 -5.66
CA GLU A 3 -4.23 -15.87 -4.43
C GLU A 3 -3.02 -15.11 -3.85
N GLY A 4 -3.21 -13.88 -3.34
CA GLY A 4 -2.11 -13.09 -2.76
C GLY A 4 -1.12 -12.45 -3.76
N GLY A 5 -1.38 -12.52 -5.06
CA GLY A 5 -0.56 -11.85 -6.09
C GLY A 5 -0.69 -10.32 -6.11
N CYS A 6 0.35 -9.66 -6.63
CA CYS A 6 0.39 -8.22 -6.92
C CYS A 6 0.26 -7.98 -8.43
N PRO A 7 -0.12 -6.77 -8.87
CA PRO A 7 0.00 -6.37 -10.28
C PRO A 7 1.43 -6.54 -10.81
N SER A 8 1.56 -6.68 -12.13
CA SER A 8 2.85 -6.87 -12.82
C SER A 8 3.74 -5.63 -12.74
N THR A 9 3.16 -4.43 -12.88
CA THR A 9 3.90 -3.18 -12.92
C THR A 9 3.20 -2.08 -12.11
N ILE A 10 3.97 -1.09 -11.67
CA ILE A 10 3.46 0.12 -11.01
C ILE A 10 2.52 0.89 -11.95
N ASP A 11 2.83 0.91 -13.25
CA ASP A 11 2.04 1.63 -14.25
C ASP A 11 0.66 1.00 -14.46
N ASP A 12 0.54 -0.34 -14.42
CA ASP A 12 -0.75 -1.03 -14.48
C ASP A 12 -1.67 -0.60 -13.32
N MET A 13 -1.10 -0.49 -12.11
CA MET A 13 -1.82 0.00 -10.94
C MET A 13 -2.18 1.48 -11.07
N LYS A 14 -1.25 2.32 -11.53
CA LYS A 14 -1.49 3.75 -11.73
C LYS A 14 -2.63 4.00 -12.72
N ASN A 15 -2.62 3.30 -13.85
CA ASN A 15 -3.70 3.38 -14.85
C ASN A 15 -5.05 3.00 -14.23
N SER A 16 -5.07 1.95 -13.40
CA SER A 16 -6.28 1.53 -12.70
C SER A 16 -6.77 2.58 -11.69
N VAL A 17 -5.85 3.22 -10.95
CA VAL A 17 -6.17 4.32 -10.03
C VAL A 17 -6.72 5.53 -10.79
N ASP A 18 -6.15 5.87 -11.94
CA ASP A 18 -6.61 6.99 -12.77
C ASP A 18 -8.02 6.78 -13.31
N LEU A 19 -8.34 5.55 -13.75
CA LEU A 19 -9.69 5.19 -14.17
C LEU A 19 -10.70 5.38 -13.03
N VAL A 20 -10.35 4.92 -11.82
CA VAL A 20 -11.20 5.09 -10.63
C VAL A 20 -11.37 6.56 -10.28
N ASN A 21 -10.28 7.33 -10.29
CA ASN A 21 -10.32 8.77 -10.03
C ASN A 21 -11.21 9.50 -11.05
N ALA A 22 -11.12 9.15 -12.34
CA ALA A 22 -11.96 9.74 -13.38
C ALA A 22 -13.46 9.48 -13.14
N GLU A 23 -13.83 8.29 -12.66
CA GLU A 23 -15.23 7.98 -12.31
C GLU A 23 -15.68 8.73 -11.05
N ILE A 24 -14.85 8.80 -10.02
CA ILE A 24 -15.15 9.57 -8.80
C ILE A 24 -15.36 11.06 -9.13
N MET A 25 -14.52 11.63 -10.01
CA MET A 25 -14.64 13.04 -10.43
C MET A 25 -15.93 13.33 -11.22
N LYS A 26 -16.56 12.31 -11.82
CA LYS A 26 -17.89 12.43 -12.45
C LYS A 26 -19.04 12.36 -11.43
N GLY A 27 -18.73 12.14 -10.15
CA GLY A 27 -19.72 11.94 -9.08
C GLY A 27 -20.22 10.49 -8.96
N ASN A 28 -19.56 9.52 -9.62
CA ASN A 28 -19.95 8.12 -9.55
C ASN A 28 -19.35 7.45 -8.32
N ASN A 29 -20.10 6.52 -7.73
CA ASN A 29 -19.60 5.63 -6.69
C ASN A 29 -18.87 4.44 -7.33
N VAL A 30 -17.66 4.14 -6.85
CA VAL A 30 -16.85 3.02 -7.35
C VAL A 30 -16.66 1.98 -6.25
N LEU A 31 -16.96 0.71 -6.57
CA LEU A 31 -16.73 -0.42 -5.69
C LEU A 31 -15.53 -1.25 -6.18
N VAL A 32 -14.52 -1.40 -5.34
CA VAL A 32 -13.36 -2.27 -5.60
C VAL A 32 -13.49 -3.55 -4.79
N HIS A 33 -13.43 -4.70 -5.44
CA HIS A 33 -13.44 -5.99 -4.75
C HIS A 33 -12.44 -6.99 -5.36
N CYS A 34 -12.18 -8.08 -4.64
CA CYS A 34 -11.50 -9.24 -5.19
C CYS A 34 -12.35 -10.48 -4.88
N ARG A 35 -11.75 -11.60 -4.45
CA ARG A 35 -12.53 -12.75 -3.99
C ARG A 35 -13.05 -12.55 -2.56
N GLY A 36 -12.14 -12.31 -1.61
CA GLY A 36 -12.48 -12.06 -0.20
C GLY A 36 -12.52 -10.58 0.21
N GLY A 37 -12.03 -9.68 -0.65
CA GLY A 37 -11.92 -8.25 -0.35
C GLY A 37 -10.93 -7.90 0.76
N VAL A 38 -9.88 -8.72 0.97
CA VAL A 38 -8.88 -8.56 2.05
C VAL A 38 -7.47 -8.30 1.48
N GLY A 39 -6.99 -9.10 0.52
CA GLY A 39 -5.70 -8.90 -0.13
C GLY A 39 -5.70 -7.85 -1.24
N ARG A 40 -5.97 -8.26 -2.49
CA ARG A 40 -5.84 -7.39 -3.68
C ARG A 40 -6.69 -6.11 -3.62
N ALA A 41 -7.91 -6.20 -3.08
CA ALA A 41 -8.75 -5.02 -2.90
C ALA A 41 -8.14 -4.04 -1.89
N GLY A 42 -7.57 -4.54 -0.79
CA GLY A 42 -6.83 -3.74 0.19
C GLY A 42 -5.55 -3.14 -0.40
N LEU A 43 -4.83 -3.90 -1.23
CA LEU A 43 -3.63 -3.41 -1.94
C LEU A 43 -4.00 -2.24 -2.87
N PHE A 44 -5.07 -2.39 -3.65
CA PHE A 44 -5.55 -1.31 -4.52
C PHE A 44 -5.94 -0.08 -3.69
N ALA A 45 -6.69 -0.26 -2.60
CA ALA A 45 -7.09 0.84 -1.73
C ALA A 45 -5.88 1.59 -1.14
N CYS A 46 -4.82 0.88 -0.74
CA CYS A 46 -3.57 1.50 -0.28
C CYS A 46 -2.92 2.35 -1.39
N CYS A 47 -2.81 1.81 -2.60
CA CYS A 47 -2.24 2.53 -3.74
C CYS A 47 -3.06 3.78 -4.09
N TRP A 48 -4.40 3.66 -4.03
CA TRP A 48 -5.31 4.79 -4.26
C TRP A 48 -5.16 5.90 -3.20
N LEU A 49 -5.04 5.53 -1.91
CA LEU A 49 -4.77 6.51 -0.83
C LEU A 49 -3.44 7.24 -1.02
N LEU A 50 -2.40 6.51 -1.43
CA LEU A 50 -1.07 7.06 -1.67
C LEU A 50 -1.04 7.98 -2.90
N GLU A 51 -1.65 7.55 -4.01
CA GLU A 51 -1.65 8.35 -5.25
C GLU A 51 -2.43 9.66 -5.05
N ASN A 52 -3.54 9.63 -4.32
CA ASN A 52 -4.34 10.81 -4.05
C ASN A 52 -3.81 11.66 -2.87
N LEU A 53 -2.59 11.36 -2.39
CA LEU A 53 -1.92 12.06 -1.29
C LEU A 53 -2.74 12.12 0.02
N LEU A 54 -3.67 11.19 0.21
CA LEU A 54 -4.45 11.03 1.45
C LEU A 54 -3.64 10.32 2.54
N CYS A 55 -2.58 9.62 2.15
CA CYS A 55 -1.57 9.05 3.03
C CYS A 55 -0.18 9.32 2.45
N HIS A 56 0.80 9.59 3.31
CA HIS A 56 2.18 9.89 2.89
C HIS A 56 3.14 8.71 3.08
N THR A 57 2.74 7.66 3.79
CA THR A 57 3.55 6.45 4.03
C THR A 57 2.72 5.20 3.73
N ALA A 58 3.40 4.15 3.26
CA ALA A 58 2.79 2.85 3.04
C ALA A 58 2.28 2.27 4.36
N GLU A 59 3.04 2.42 5.45
CA GLU A 59 2.63 2.05 6.80
C GLU A 59 1.30 2.70 7.22
N ARG A 60 1.13 4.00 6.98
CA ARG A 60 -0.12 4.70 7.28
C ARG A 60 -1.26 4.21 6.39
N ALA A 61 -1.02 4.07 5.09
CA ALA A 61 -2.05 3.59 4.15
C ALA A 61 -2.55 2.19 4.53
N ILE A 62 -1.64 1.26 4.87
CA ILE A 62 -1.99 -0.10 5.30
C ILE A 62 -2.74 -0.08 6.63
N SER A 63 -2.31 0.77 7.58
CA SER A 63 -3.00 0.93 8.86
C SER A 63 -4.45 1.38 8.68
N VAL A 64 -4.68 2.40 7.84
CA VAL A 64 -6.04 2.90 7.52
C VAL A 64 -6.89 1.80 6.89
N VAL A 65 -6.36 1.08 5.89
CA VAL A 65 -7.11 -0.01 5.23
C VAL A 65 -7.43 -1.14 6.22
N ARG A 66 -6.51 -1.47 7.13
CA ARG A 66 -6.76 -2.51 8.15
C ARG A 66 -7.83 -2.10 9.15
N GLU A 67 -7.82 -0.85 9.59
CA GLU A 67 -8.82 -0.30 10.50
C GLU A 67 -10.22 -0.29 9.85
N GLN A 68 -10.32 0.13 8.59
CA GLN A 68 -11.60 0.26 7.91
C GLN A 68 -12.19 -1.06 7.41
N ARG A 69 -11.34 -2.04 7.05
CA ARG A 69 -11.80 -3.27 6.40
C ARG A 69 -11.61 -4.54 7.23
N SER A 70 -10.38 -4.79 7.68
CA SER A 70 -10.01 -5.98 8.44
C SER A 70 -8.56 -5.88 8.91
N PRO A 71 -8.24 -6.24 10.17
CA PRO A 71 -6.87 -6.35 10.65
C PRO A 71 -5.99 -7.29 9.81
N LYS A 72 -6.59 -8.22 9.06
CA LYS A 72 -5.90 -9.17 8.17
C LYS A 72 -5.65 -8.64 6.76
N ALA A 73 -6.07 -7.41 6.45
CA ALA A 73 -5.83 -6.81 5.14
C ALA A 73 -4.33 -6.69 4.84
N ILE A 74 -3.98 -6.85 3.57
CA ILE A 74 -2.59 -7.06 3.11
C ILE A 74 -2.05 -8.36 3.69
N GLU A 75 -2.26 -9.44 2.94
CA GLU A 75 -2.12 -10.82 3.41
C GLU A 75 -0.66 -11.31 3.33
N THR A 76 0.17 -10.69 2.48
CA THR A 76 1.54 -11.14 2.21
C THR A 76 2.56 -10.01 2.27
N LEU A 77 3.80 -10.35 2.60
CA LEU A 77 4.93 -9.41 2.53
C LEU A 77 5.12 -8.85 1.11
N ARG A 78 4.84 -9.65 0.09
CA ARG A 78 4.90 -9.21 -1.32
C ARG A 78 3.91 -8.08 -1.61
N GLN A 79 2.72 -8.11 -1.02
CA GLN A 79 1.75 -7.03 -1.13
C GLN A 79 2.23 -5.77 -0.40
N ALA A 80 2.81 -5.92 0.79
CA ALA A 80 3.39 -4.80 1.54
C ALA A 80 4.54 -4.15 0.78
N ASP A 81 5.51 -4.94 0.29
CA ASP A 81 6.62 -4.49 -0.55
C ASP A 81 6.11 -3.72 -1.78
N TYR A 82 5.12 -4.27 -2.50
CA TYR A 82 4.52 -3.59 -3.64
C TYR A 82 3.95 -2.20 -3.29
N ILE A 83 3.25 -2.08 -2.16
CA ILE A 83 2.69 -0.79 -1.70
C ILE A 83 3.81 0.20 -1.36
N ILE A 84 4.91 -0.26 -0.77
CA ILE A 84 6.09 0.57 -0.49
C ILE A 84 6.74 1.07 -1.78
N GLN A 85 6.93 0.19 -2.76
CA GLN A 85 7.45 0.56 -4.08
C GLN A 85 6.52 1.55 -4.80
N TYR A 86 5.20 1.33 -4.68
CA TYR A 86 4.21 2.25 -5.22
C TYR A 86 4.28 3.64 -4.55
N SER A 87 4.41 3.69 -3.21
CA SER A 87 4.64 4.93 -2.45
C SER A 87 5.90 5.65 -2.94
N LYS A 88 6.99 4.91 -3.19
CA LYS A 88 8.25 5.46 -3.73
C LYS A 88 8.01 6.11 -5.10
N ALA A 89 7.36 5.39 -6.01
CA ALA A 89 7.07 5.88 -7.35
C ALA A 89 6.10 7.08 -7.35
N ALA A 90 5.05 7.05 -6.52
CA ALA A 90 4.10 8.16 -6.38
C ALA A 90 4.81 9.43 -5.89
N LYS A 91 5.66 9.34 -4.87
CA LYS A 91 6.44 10.49 -4.38
C LYS A 91 7.36 11.08 -5.44
N GLN A 92 8.02 10.23 -6.22
CA GLN A 92 8.83 10.65 -7.37
C GLN A 92 7.99 11.44 -8.39
N ARG A 93 6.79 10.93 -8.73
CA ARG A 93 5.87 11.61 -9.66
C ARG A 93 5.47 13.01 -9.17
N TYR A 94 5.24 13.16 -7.87
CA TYR A 94 4.87 14.45 -7.26
C TYR A 94 6.07 15.33 -6.86
N GLY A 95 7.32 14.92 -7.15
CA GLY A 95 8.51 15.68 -6.78
C GLY A 95 8.75 15.81 -5.26
N LEU A 96 8.15 14.92 -4.46
CA LEU A 96 8.25 14.96 -3.00
C LEU A 96 9.57 14.33 -2.54
N ARG A 97 10.37 15.08 -1.77
CA ARG A 97 11.65 14.58 -1.24
C ARG A 97 11.42 13.60 -0.09
N TYR A 98 12.19 12.51 -0.10
CA TYR A 98 12.11 11.43 0.90
C TYR A 98 12.60 11.80 2.31
N SER A 99 13.39 12.87 2.43
CA SER A 99 14.41 12.99 3.50
C SER A 99 13.91 13.27 4.92
N ASN A 100 12.64 13.66 5.13
CA ASN A 100 12.22 14.18 6.45
C ASN A 100 10.98 13.49 7.06
N LEU A 101 10.43 12.43 6.44
CA LEU A 101 9.17 11.81 6.88
C LEU A 101 9.34 10.51 7.68
N PHE A 102 10.56 10.00 7.82
CA PHE A 102 10.81 8.69 8.40
C PHE A 102 11.85 8.77 9.51
N THR A 103 11.41 8.52 10.74
CA THR A 103 12.31 8.23 11.87
C THR A 103 12.63 6.74 11.87
N LYS A 104 13.89 6.37 12.16
CA LYS A 104 14.27 4.97 12.35
C LYS A 104 13.38 4.37 13.44
N PRO A 105 12.54 3.37 13.14
CA PRO A 105 11.69 2.77 14.15
C PRO A 105 12.55 2.07 15.22
N ASN A 106 12.17 2.18 16.49
CA ASN A 106 12.73 1.35 17.57
C ASN A 106 12.16 -0.07 17.40
N LEU A 107 13.00 -1.03 17.00
CA LEU A 107 12.56 -2.37 16.61
C LEU A 107 13.20 -3.46 17.49
N VAL A 108 12.37 -4.41 17.89
CA VAL A 108 12.76 -5.73 18.43
C VAL A 108 12.45 -6.76 17.34
N GLU A 109 13.28 -7.77 17.16
CA GLU A 109 13.08 -8.81 16.14
C GLU A 109 11.79 -9.61 16.42
N GLU A 110 10.86 -9.66 15.45
CA GLU A 110 9.64 -10.50 15.51
C GLU A 110 9.86 -11.79 14.69
N GLU A 111 9.49 -12.94 15.26
CA GLU A 111 9.63 -14.26 14.63
C GLU A 111 8.66 -14.47 13.46
N ASN A 112 9.21 -15.05 12.38
CA ASN A 112 8.53 -15.32 11.12
C ASN A 112 7.53 -16.48 11.24
N GLY A 113 6.24 -16.16 11.29
CA GLY A 113 5.16 -17.06 10.90
C GLY A 113 4.45 -16.50 9.66
N TYR A 114 4.32 -17.30 8.60
CA TYR A 114 3.66 -16.99 7.31
C TYR A 114 2.22 -16.44 7.45
N SER A 115 2.11 -15.20 7.91
CA SER A 115 0.87 -14.53 8.26
C SER A 115 0.97 -13.04 7.94
N THR A 116 -0.19 -12.38 7.87
CA THR A 116 -0.35 -10.95 7.61
C THR A 116 0.74 -10.13 8.33
N PRO A 117 1.60 -9.37 7.61
CA PRO A 117 2.76 -8.71 8.21
C PRO A 117 2.34 -7.67 9.26
N SER A 118 3.02 -7.62 10.40
CA SER A 118 2.74 -6.62 11.44
C SER A 118 3.01 -5.20 10.91
N ILE A 119 2.33 -4.19 11.48
CA ILE A 119 2.57 -2.78 11.12
C ILE A 119 4.03 -2.40 11.38
N ARG A 120 4.65 -2.96 12.43
CA ARG A 120 6.08 -2.77 12.73
C ARG A 120 6.98 -3.34 11.65
N ALA A 121 6.70 -4.55 11.16
CA ALA A 121 7.44 -5.16 10.07
C ALA A 121 7.32 -4.33 8.77
N ILE A 122 6.13 -3.80 8.49
CA ILE A 122 5.89 -2.89 7.35
C ILE A 122 6.70 -1.60 7.50
N ALA A 123 6.70 -0.97 8.68
CA ALA A 123 7.46 0.25 8.94
C ALA A 123 8.97 0.03 8.74
N LYS A 124 9.49 -1.12 9.21
CA LYS A 124 10.89 -1.52 8.99
C LYS A 124 11.20 -1.64 7.49
N LEU A 125 10.39 -2.42 6.78
CA LEU A 125 10.56 -2.65 5.35
C LEU A 125 10.49 -1.34 4.54
N GLU A 126 9.56 -0.44 4.91
CA GLU A 126 9.45 0.88 4.28
C GLU A 126 10.71 1.72 4.52
N TYR A 127 11.23 1.75 5.76
CA TYR A 127 12.47 2.45 6.06
C TYR A 127 13.66 1.89 5.26
N ASP A 128 13.83 0.56 5.22
CA ASP A 128 14.94 -0.09 4.52
C ASP A 128 14.90 0.19 3.01
N ILE A 129 13.73 0.11 2.36
CA ILE A 129 13.58 0.37 0.92
C ILE A 129 13.74 1.86 0.55
N MET A 130 13.36 2.77 1.45
CA MET A 130 13.42 4.20 1.21
C MET A 130 14.81 4.80 1.48
N THR A 131 15.64 4.11 2.25
CA THR A 131 17.01 4.52 2.57
C THR A 131 18.09 3.81 1.75
N ALA A 132 17.73 2.76 1.01
CA ALA A 132 18.56 2.08 0.00
C ALA A 132 18.53 2.80 -1.35
#